data_AF-A0A829GHG4-F1
#
_entry.id   AF-A0A829GHG4-F1
#
_cell.length_a   1.000
_cell.length_b   1.000
_cell.length_c   1.000
_cell.angle_alpha   90.00
_cell.angle_beta   90.00
_cell.angle_gamma   90.00
#
_symmetry.space_group_name_H-M   'P 1'
#
loop_
_entity.id
_entity.type
_entity.pdbx_description
1 polymer ?
#
loop_
_entity_poly.entity_id
_entity_poly.type
_entity_poly.pdbx_seq_one_letter_code
_entity_poly.pdbx_strand_id
1 'polypeptide(L)'
;MANFNDPFFNHDMDDVFNQMLQGMGKGESARYVVNGHEMTPDEFAQYRATGQLPKQGDEIPVETTGEQAVKKGGILEKLGRNLTQEAKDGLLDPVIGREHEIQETAEILSRRTKNNPILVGDAGVGKTAVVEGLAQAIVKGNVPESIKDKQIWSIDLSNLEAGTQYRGSFEEKIQNLIKEVKAAGNVILFFDEIHQILGAGATWRRRV
;
A
#
# COMPACT_ATOMS: atom_id res chain seq x y z
N MET A 1 52.85 17.88 -7.75
CA MET A 1 51.99 19.05 -7.45
C MET A 1 51.63 19.73 -8.76
N ALA A 2 50.36 19.65 -9.17
CA ALA A 2 49.68 20.65 -9.99
C ALA A 2 48.17 20.33 -9.90
N ASN A 3 47.45 21.11 -9.09
CA ASN A 3 46.00 21.14 -9.06
C ASN A 3 45.54 21.89 -10.32
N PHE A 4 44.67 21.28 -11.12
CA PHE A 4 43.84 22.00 -12.09
C PHE A 4 42.41 21.96 -11.56
N ASN A 5 42.00 23.10 -11.00
CA ASN A 5 40.64 23.40 -10.59
C ASN A 5 40.14 24.42 -11.63
N ASP A 6 39.36 24.00 -12.62
CA ASP A 6 38.78 24.89 -13.64
C ASP A 6 37.40 25.38 -13.17
N PRO A 7 37.20 26.69 -12.95
CA PRO A 7 35.95 27.24 -12.40
C PRO A 7 34.92 27.64 -13.49
N PHE A 8 35.06 27.19 -14.73
CA PHE A 8 34.31 27.71 -15.88
C PHE A 8 33.00 26.96 -16.23
N PHE A 9 32.62 25.87 -15.53
CA PHE A 9 31.49 25.03 -15.95
C PHE A 9 30.30 24.96 -14.97
N ASN A 10 30.39 25.58 -13.78
CA ASN A 10 29.56 25.16 -12.65
C ASN A 10 28.39 26.09 -12.25
N HIS A 11 28.22 27.26 -12.87
CA HIS A 11 27.21 28.23 -12.41
C HIS A 11 26.17 28.64 -13.47
N ASP A 12 26.50 28.64 -14.76
CA ASP A 12 25.57 29.11 -15.80
C ASP A 12 24.50 28.07 -16.20
N MET A 13 24.74 26.78 -15.99
CA MET A 13 23.79 25.72 -16.37
C MET A 13 22.64 25.56 -15.37
N ASP A 14 22.89 25.81 -14.08
CA ASP A 14 21.89 25.63 -13.03
C ASP A 14 20.77 26.69 -13.12
N ASP A 15 21.14 27.92 -13.46
CA ASP A 15 20.17 29.02 -13.64
C ASP A 15 19.36 28.87 -14.93
N VAL A 16 19.99 28.41 -16.03
CA VAL A 16 19.31 28.09 -17.30
C VAL A 16 18.33 26.93 -17.11
N PHE A 17 18.71 25.91 -16.33
CA PHE A 17 17.88 24.75 -16.05
C PHE A 17 16.69 25.09 -15.12
N ASN A 18 16.92 25.92 -14.10
CA ASN A 18 15.87 26.42 -13.22
C ASN A 18 14.85 27.31 -13.94
N GLN A 19 15.31 28.12 -14.91
CA GLN A 19 14.45 28.95 -15.74
C GLN A 19 13.60 28.11 -16.72
N MET A 20 14.15 27.01 -17.22
CA MET A 20 13.41 26.05 -18.06
C MET A 20 12.34 25.29 -17.27
N LEU A 21 12.66 24.88 -16.04
CA LEU A 21 11.72 24.21 -15.13
C LEU A 21 10.56 25.11 -14.69
N GLN A 22 10.81 26.41 -14.47
CA GLN A 22 9.75 27.37 -14.12
C GLN A 22 8.79 27.67 -15.28
N GLY A 23 9.23 27.49 -16.54
CA GLY A 23 8.37 27.60 -17.72
C GLY A 23 7.40 26.44 -17.91
N MET A 24 7.67 25.27 -17.32
CA MET A 24 6.82 24.08 -17.41
C MET A 24 5.90 23.96 -16.20
N GLY A 25 5.00 24.93 -16.08
CA GLY A 25 3.88 24.86 -15.14
C GLY A 25 2.74 23.99 -15.68
N LYS A 26 2.36 22.98 -14.87
CA LYS A 26 1.10 22.22 -14.86
C LYS A 26 0.97 21.04 -15.85
N GLY A 27 1.04 19.84 -15.29
CA GLY A 27 0.17 18.73 -15.72
C GLY A 27 0.80 17.52 -16.40
N GLU A 28 2.12 17.45 -16.57
CA GLU A 28 2.76 16.31 -17.24
C GLU A 28 3.96 15.80 -16.46
N SER A 29 4.03 14.48 -16.26
CA SER A 29 5.14 13.78 -15.62
C SER A 29 6.43 14.05 -16.40
N ALA A 30 7.32 14.88 -15.84
CA ALA A 30 8.64 15.11 -16.42
C ALA A 30 9.41 13.78 -16.53
N ARG A 31 9.70 13.33 -17.76
CA ARG A 31 10.56 12.19 -18.03
C ARG A 31 11.98 12.70 -18.25
N TYR A 32 12.93 12.16 -17.49
CA TYR A 32 14.33 12.53 -17.57
C TYR A 32 15.07 11.48 -18.38
N VAL A 33 15.91 11.89 -19.33
CA VAL A 33 16.70 10.97 -20.15
C VAL A 33 18.16 11.01 -19.72
N VAL A 34 18.70 9.87 -19.29
CA VAL A 34 20.12 9.70 -18.96
C VAL A 34 20.68 8.53 -19.75
N ASN A 35 21.75 8.75 -20.51
CA ASN A 35 22.39 7.72 -21.35
C ASN A 35 21.40 6.98 -22.28
N GLY A 36 20.35 7.67 -22.75
CA GLY A 36 19.35 7.11 -23.67
C GLY A 36 18.20 6.34 -22.99
N HIS A 37 18.16 6.27 -21.66
CA HIS A 37 17.06 5.65 -20.91
C HIS A 37 16.13 6.72 -20.34
N GLU A 38 14.82 6.59 -20.61
CA GLU A 38 13.77 7.40 -19.98
C GLU A 38 13.58 6.96 -18.53
N MET A 39 13.59 7.91 -17.60
CA MET A 39 13.47 7.70 -16.17
C MET A 39 12.33 8.55 -15.61
N THR A 40 11.60 7.98 -14.66
CA THR A 40 10.67 8.74 -13.82
C THR A 40 11.43 9.69 -12.88
N PRO A 41 10.77 10.73 -12.35
CA PRO A 41 11.39 11.65 -11.38
C PRO A 41 12.02 10.93 -10.17
N ASP A 42 11.38 9.87 -9.69
CA ASP A 42 11.85 9.09 -8.54
C ASP A 42 13.10 8.26 -8.88
N GLU A 43 13.15 7.64 -10.07
CA GLU A 43 14.31 6.89 -10.55
C GLU A 43 15.51 7.80 -10.81
N PHE A 44 15.25 9.01 -11.31
CA PHE A 44 16.29 10.02 -11.54
C PHE A 44 16.85 10.56 -10.21
N ALA A 45 16.02 10.73 -9.18
CA ALA A 45 16.47 11.12 -7.84
C ALA A 45 17.40 10.06 -7.23
N GLN A 46 17.09 8.78 -7.43
CA GLN A 46 17.94 7.67 -6.98
C GLN A 46 19.26 7.59 -7.75
N TYR A 47 19.23 7.80 -9.07
CA TYR A 47 20.45 7.87 -9.89
C TYR A 47 21.40 8.97 -9.41
N ARG A 48 20.90 10.18 -9.12
CA ARG A 48 21.74 11.27 -8.59
C ARG A 48 22.33 10.95 -7.21
N ALA A 49 21.61 10.21 -6.37
CA ALA A 49 22.08 9.85 -5.03
C ALA A 49 23.12 8.72 -5.03
N THR A 50 23.01 7.77 -5.97
CA THR A 50 23.78 6.51 -5.94
C THR A 50 24.80 6.38 -7.07
N GLY A 51 24.67 7.17 -8.13
CA GLY A 51 25.50 7.09 -9.33
C GLY A 51 25.27 5.83 -10.20
N GLN A 52 24.27 5.00 -9.87
CA GLN A 52 24.01 3.74 -10.56
C GLN A 52 22.72 3.83 -11.39
N LEU A 53 22.81 3.46 -12.67
CA LEU A 53 21.63 3.33 -13.54
C LEU A 53 20.80 2.12 -13.06
N PRO A 54 19.45 2.24 -12.98
CA PRO A 54 18.58 1.12 -12.70
C PRO A 54 18.75 0.09 -13.82
N LYS A 55 19.10 -1.15 -13.45
CA LYS A 55 19.24 -2.23 -14.42
C LYS A 55 17.85 -2.61 -14.92
N GLN A 56 17.62 -2.44 -16.21
CA GLN A 56 16.40 -2.87 -16.88
C GLN A 56 16.37 -4.40 -16.93
N GLY A 57 15.43 -5.01 -16.20
CA GLY A 57 15.17 -6.45 -16.28
C GLY A 57 15.66 -7.32 -15.13
N ASP A 58 15.68 -6.82 -13.89
CA ASP A 58 15.59 -7.74 -12.76
C ASP A 58 14.17 -8.35 -12.77
N GLU A 59 14.03 -9.52 -13.38
CA GLU A 59 13.08 -10.52 -12.89
C GLU A 59 13.43 -10.73 -11.43
N ILE A 60 12.74 -10.00 -10.54
CA ILE A 60 12.91 -10.13 -9.10
C ILE A 60 12.54 -11.59 -8.79
N PRO A 61 13.47 -12.41 -8.27
CA PRO A 61 13.14 -13.76 -7.86
C PRO A 61 12.07 -13.62 -6.78
N VAL A 62 10.86 -14.08 -7.06
CA VAL A 62 9.85 -14.29 -6.02
C VAL A 62 10.32 -15.52 -5.25
N GLU A 63 11.22 -15.31 -4.29
CA GLU A 63 11.61 -16.35 -3.36
C GLU A 63 10.34 -16.82 -2.64
N THR A 64 10.04 -18.10 -2.82
CA THR A 64 8.82 -18.77 -2.37
C THR A 64 8.98 -19.18 -0.91
N THR A 65 9.41 -18.25 -0.08
CA THR A 65 9.47 -18.40 1.38
C THR A 65 8.59 -17.30 1.95
N GLY A 66 7.59 -17.67 2.76
CA GLY A 66 6.43 -16.87 3.17
C GLY A 66 6.68 -15.60 3.98
N GLU A 67 7.88 -15.02 3.92
CA GLU A 67 8.16 -13.68 4.42
C GLU A 67 8.50 -12.77 3.22
N GLN A 68 7.65 -11.76 3.03
CA GLN A 68 7.80 -10.63 2.11
C GLN A 68 7.29 -10.82 0.67
N ALA A 69 6.04 -10.44 0.45
CA ALA A 69 5.59 -10.00 -0.88
C ALA A 69 4.56 -8.85 -0.81
N VAL A 70 4.60 -8.02 0.24
CA VAL A 70 4.02 -6.68 0.16
C VAL A 70 5.11 -5.77 -0.39
N LYS A 71 4.84 -5.12 -1.52
CA LYS A 71 5.82 -4.26 -2.18
C LYS A 71 6.05 -3.05 -1.28
N LYS A 72 7.29 -2.83 -0.83
CA LYS A 72 7.66 -1.62 -0.10
C LYS A 72 7.39 -0.37 -0.98
N GLY A 73 6.61 0.58 -0.48
CA GLY A 73 6.10 1.73 -1.22
C GLY A 73 4.94 1.42 -2.19
N GLY A 74 4.37 0.21 -2.11
CA GLY A 74 3.22 -0.25 -2.88
C GLY A 74 1.93 0.50 -2.54
N ILE A 75 0.86 0.22 -3.30
CA ILE A 75 -0.44 0.86 -3.04
C ILE A 75 -1.04 0.39 -1.71
N LEU A 76 -0.74 -0.85 -1.29
CA LEU A 76 -1.16 -1.37 0.01
C LEU A 76 -0.59 -0.57 1.19
N GLU A 77 0.71 -0.27 1.18
CA GLU A 77 1.36 0.56 2.22
C GLU A 77 0.90 2.02 2.19
N LYS A 78 0.58 2.57 1.01
CA LYS A 78 0.10 3.95 0.88
C LYS A 78 -1.31 4.15 1.39
N LEU A 79 -2.15 3.12 1.32
CA LEU A 79 -3.58 3.22 1.62
C LEU A 79 -3.98 2.57 2.95
N GLY A 80 -3.09 1.78 3.55
CA GLY A 80 -3.43 0.95 4.67
C GLY A 80 -2.36 0.86 5.75
N ARG A 81 -2.76 0.21 6.84
CA ARG A 81 -1.95 -0.07 8.02
C ARG A 81 -1.85 -1.59 8.21
N ASN A 82 -0.66 -2.07 8.55
CA ASN A 82 -0.44 -3.49 8.82
C ASN A 82 -0.71 -3.79 10.30
N LEU A 83 -1.94 -4.22 10.62
CA LEU A 83 -2.33 -4.53 12.00
C LEU A 83 -1.56 -5.73 12.55
N THR A 84 -1.17 -6.70 11.72
CA THR A 84 -0.33 -7.82 12.17
C THR A 84 1.06 -7.35 12.57
N GLN A 85 1.64 -6.39 11.84
CA GLN A 85 2.92 -5.80 12.21
C GLN A 85 2.79 -4.95 13.49
N GLU A 86 1.76 -4.11 13.58
CA GLU A 86 1.48 -3.34 14.80
C GLU A 86 1.28 -4.25 16.02
N ALA A 87 0.66 -5.42 15.85
CA ALA A 87 0.53 -6.43 16.89
C ALA A 87 1.87 -7.06 17.30
N LYS A 88 2.76 -7.35 16.33
CA LYS A 88 4.12 -7.85 16.60
C LYS A 88 4.94 -6.83 17.37
N ASP A 89 4.78 -5.56 17.04
CA ASP A 89 5.51 -4.44 17.64
C ASP A 89 4.90 -4.01 18.99
N GLY A 90 3.80 -4.62 19.43
CA GLY A 90 3.14 -4.32 20.69
C GLY A 90 2.41 -2.96 20.71
N LEU A 91 2.06 -2.44 19.54
CA LEU A 91 1.39 -1.14 19.36
C LEU A 91 -0.13 -1.23 19.49
N LEU A 92 -0.70 -2.44 19.39
CA LEU A 92 -2.14 -2.66 19.57
C LEU A 92 -2.48 -2.86 21.05
N ASP A 93 -3.57 -2.24 21.49
CA ASP A 93 -4.10 -2.43 22.84
C ASP A 93 -4.55 -3.89 23.06
N PRO A 94 -4.35 -4.44 24.28
CA PRO A 94 -4.80 -5.79 24.57
C PRO A 94 -6.33 -5.89 24.51
N VAL A 95 -6.83 -6.83 23.71
CA VAL A 95 -8.28 -7.04 23.54
C VAL A 95 -8.77 -8.04 24.58
N ILE A 96 -9.81 -7.66 25.33
CA ILE A 96 -10.37 -8.45 26.44
C ILE A 96 -11.85 -8.72 26.19
N GLY A 97 -12.30 -9.96 26.42
CA GLY A 97 -13.73 -10.30 26.40
C GLY A 97 -14.33 -10.41 25.00
N ARG A 98 -13.49 -10.69 24.00
CA ARG A 98 -13.85 -10.85 22.57
C ARG A 98 -13.37 -12.17 21.99
N GLU A 99 -13.02 -13.13 22.84
CA GLU A 99 -12.40 -14.38 22.45
C GLU A 99 -13.30 -15.18 21.51
N HIS A 100 -14.62 -15.16 21.74
CA HIS A 100 -15.60 -15.84 20.90
C HIS A 100 -15.67 -15.23 19.49
N GLU A 101 -15.79 -13.91 19.37
CA GLU A 101 -15.86 -13.24 18.06
C GLU A 101 -14.56 -13.35 17.27
N ILE A 102 -13.41 -13.28 17.96
CA ILE A 102 -12.09 -13.50 17.32
C ILE A 102 -11.99 -14.92 16.77
N GLN A 103 -12.37 -15.92 17.57
CA GLN A 103 -12.36 -17.32 17.16
C GLN A 103 -13.31 -17.57 15.99
N GLU A 104 -14.53 -17.07 16.04
CA GLU A 104 -15.52 -17.21 14.96
C GLU A 104 -15.01 -16.56 13.66
N THR A 105 -14.38 -15.38 13.76
CA THR A 105 -13.78 -14.70 12.60
C THR A 105 -12.66 -15.53 11.98
N ALA A 106 -11.77 -16.08 12.81
CA ALA A 106 -10.67 -16.96 12.38
C ALA A 106 -11.20 -18.22 11.67
N GLU A 107 -12.26 -18.83 12.22
CA GLU A 107 -12.90 -20.00 11.63
C GLU A 107 -13.56 -19.68 10.28
N ILE A 108 -14.27 -18.56 10.17
CA ILE A 108 -14.88 -18.13 8.91
C ILE A 108 -13.80 -17.94 7.82
N LEU A 109 -12.72 -17.22 8.14
CA LEU A 109 -11.60 -16.98 7.21
C LEU A 109 -10.93 -18.28 6.73
N SER A 110 -10.97 -19.32 7.55
CA SER A 110 -10.36 -20.63 7.28
C SER A 110 -11.23 -21.55 6.40
N ARG A 111 -12.46 -21.15 6.08
CA ARG A 111 -13.37 -21.95 5.23
C ARG A 111 -12.89 -21.95 3.78
N ARG A 112 -13.23 -23.01 3.04
CA ARG A 112 -12.99 -23.09 1.58
C ARG A 112 -13.92 -22.18 0.78
N THR A 113 -15.13 -21.94 1.28
CA THR A 113 -16.16 -21.12 0.63
C THR A 113 -16.83 -20.23 1.66
N LYS A 114 -17.34 -19.07 1.23
CA LYS A 114 -17.93 -18.04 2.10
C LYS A 114 -16.99 -17.64 3.26
N ASN A 115 -15.73 -17.42 2.92
CA ASN A 115 -14.65 -17.14 3.85
C ASN A 115 -14.41 -15.64 4.09
N ASN A 116 -15.40 -14.80 3.79
CA ASN A 116 -15.35 -13.36 4.00
C ASN A 116 -16.26 -13.02 5.18
N PRO A 117 -15.73 -12.86 6.40
CA PRO A 117 -16.53 -12.49 7.57
C PRO A 117 -17.06 -11.06 7.44
N ILE A 118 -18.25 -10.81 7.97
CA ILE A 118 -18.82 -9.47 8.12
C ILE A 118 -19.18 -9.29 9.59
N LEU A 119 -18.51 -8.35 10.26
CA LEU A 119 -18.80 -8.00 11.64
C LEU A 119 -19.98 -7.02 11.68
N VAL A 120 -21.05 -7.41 12.36
CA VAL A 120 -22.29 -6.63 12.47
C VAL A 120 -22.50 -6.15 13.91
N GLY A 121 -23.11 -4.98 14.05
CA GLY A 121 -23.36 -4.34 15.35
C GLY A 121 -23.40 -2.82 15.21
N ASP A 122 -23.87 -2.15 16.25
CA ASP A 122 -23.96 -0.68 16.28
C ASP A 122 -22.58 -0.01 16.17
N ALA A 123 -22.57 1.28 15.82
CA ALA A 123 -21.33 2.05 15.81
C ALA A 123 -20.74 2.16 17.23
N GLY A 124 -19.41 2.08 17.34
CA GLY A 124 -18.73 2.23 18.63
C GLY A 124 -18.71 0.98 19.53
N VAL A 125 -19.34 -0.14 19.13
CA VAL A 125 -19.32 -1.38 19.94
C VAL A 125 -17.97 -2.12 19.91
N GLY A 126 -16.95 -1.60 19.24
CA GLY A 126 -15.61 -2.21 19.20
C GLY A 126 -15.43 -3.32 18.15
N LYS A 127 -16.07 -3.21 16.97
CA LYS A 127 -15.87 -4.16 15.85
C LYS A 127 -14.40 -4.20 15.41
N THR A 128 -13.74 -3.05 15.39
CA THR A 128 -12.30 -2.90 15.11
C THR A 128 -11.44 -3.69 16.10
N ALA A 129 -11.80 -3.71 17.39
CA ALA A 129 -11.08 -4.45 18.43
C ALA A 129 -11.09 -5.97 18.18
N VAL A 130 -12.15 -6.52 17.57
CA VAL A 130 -12.16 -7.94 17.17
C VAL A 130 -11.08 -8.22 16.13
N VAL A 131 -10.87 -7.30 15.20
CA VAL A 131 -9.86 -7.44 14.13
C VAL A 131 -8.44 -7.26 14.67
N GLU A 132 -8.24 -6.30 15.57
CA GLU A 132 -6.96 -6.12 16.29
C GLU A 132 -6.62 -7.34 17.14
N GLY A 133 -7.62 -7.90 17.83
CA GLY A 133 -7.48 -9.13 18.60
C GLY A 133 -7.16 -10.35 17.71
N LEU A 134 -7.74 -10.42 16.52
CA LEU A 134 -7.38 -11.43 15.52
C LEU A 134 -5.94 -11.26 15.04
N ALA A 135 -5.46 -10.03 14.82
CA ALA A 135 -4.08 -9.77 14.47
C ALA A 135 -3.11 -10.26 15.57
N GLN A 136 -3.44 -9.99 16.84
CA GLN A 136 -2.68 -10.53 17.98
C GLN A 136 -2.72 -12.06 18.03
N ALA A 137 -3.87 -12.68 17.73
CA ALA A 137 -4.01 -14.14 17.72
C ALA A 137 -3.16 -14.79 16.63
N ILE A 138 -3.10 -14.20 15.42
CA ILE A 138 -2.22 -14.61 14.33
C ILE A 138 -0.75 -14.54 14.76
N VAL A 139 -0.31 -13.42 15.36
CA VAL A 139 1.07 -13.26 15.84
C VAL A 139 1.44 -14.30 16.90
N LYS A 140 0.50 -14.64 17.78
CA LYS A 140 0.68 -15.68 18.80
C LYS A 140 0.61 -17.11 18.24
N GLY A 141 0.24 -17.29 16.97
CA GLY A 141 -0.01 -18.59 16.36
C GLY A 141 -1.27 -19.29 16.86
N ASN A 142 -2.16 -18.56 17.54
CA ASN A 142 -3.40 -19.08 18.13
C ASN A 142 -4.58 -18.98 17.13
N VAL A 143 -4.37 -19.49 15.92
CA VAL A 143 -5.35 -19.48 14.83
C VAL A 143 -5.22 -20.76 14.00
N PRO A 144 -6.22 -21.13 13.18
CA PRO A 144 -6.08 -22.26 12.27
C PRO A 144 -4.90 -22.09 11.30
N GLU A 145 -4.27 -23.20 10.93
CA GLU A 145 -3.06 -23.22 10.09
C GLU A 145 -3.26 -22.48 8.75
N SER A 146 -4.47 -22.50 8.19
CA SER A 146 -4.79 -21.81 6.93
C SER A 146 -4.62 -20.29 6.96
N ILE A 147 -4.62 -19.66 8.15
CA ILE A 147 -4.50 -18.20 8.29
C ILE A 147 -3.31 -17.77 9.16
N LYS A 148 -2.52 -18.72 9.67
CA LYS A 148 -1.43 -18.48 10.61
C LYS A 148 -0.32 -17.59 10.08
N ASP A 149 0.02 -17.74 8.80
CA ASP A 149 1.07 -16.95 8.15
C ASP A 149 0.52 -15.73 7.38
N LYS A 150 -0.74 -15.35 7.63
CA LYS A 150 -1.37 -14.21 6.95
C LYS A 150 -1.14 -12.90 7.70
N GLN A 151 -1.17 -11.79 6.97
CA GLN A 151 -1.10 -10.44 7.51
C GLN A 151 -2.45 -9.74 7.34
N ILE A 152 -2.92 -9.08 8.39
CA ILE A 152 -4.12 -8.25 8.37
C ILE A 152 -3.72 -6.82 8.04
N TRP A 153 -4.32 -6.30 6.97
CA TRP A 153 -4.15 -4.92 6.53
C TRP A 153 -5.47 -4.17 6.64
N SER A 154 -5.49 -3.11 7.45
CA SER A 154 -6.63 -2.18 7.54
C SER A 154 -6.52 -1.15 6.44
N ILE A 155 -7.58 -0.97 5.66
CA ILE A 155 -7.61 0.02 4.56
C ILE A 155 -8.40 1.25 5.01
N ASP A 156 -7.79 2.42 4.85
CA ASP A 156 -8.48 3.70 5.05
C ASP A 156 -9.07 4.18 3.72
N LEU A 157 -10.40 4.17 3.64
CA LEU A 157 -11.13 4.60 2.47
C LEU A 157 -11.05 6.12 2.24
N SER A 158 -10.80 6.91 3.29
CA SER A 158 -10.63 8.37 3.17
C SER A 158 -9.40 8.71 2.32
N ASN A 159 -8.34 7.91 2.42
CA ASN A 159 -7.12 8.08 1.61
C ASN A 159 -7.32 7.70 0.14
N LEU A 160 -8.32 6.86 -0.15
CA LEU A 160 -8.72 6.57 -1.53
C LEU A 160 -9.41 7.77 -2.18
N GLU A 161 -10.19 8.54 -1.41
CA GLU A 161 -10.95 9.71 -1.86
C GLU A 161 -10.12 11.01 -1.94
N ALA A 162 -9.03 11.10 -1.15
CA ALA A 162 -8.14 12.24 -1.16
C ALA A 162 -7.47 12.43 -2.54
N GLY A 163 -7.68 13.62 -3.13
CA GLY A 163 -7.10 14.03 -4.42
C GLY A 163 -7.84 13.53 -5.67
N THR A 164 -8.93 12.79 -5.54
CA THR A 164 -9.66 12.20 -6.67
C THR A 164 -10.96 12.94 -6.94
N GLN A 165 -10.89 14.04 -7.71
CA GLN A 165 -12.09 14.71 -8.25
C GLN A 165 -12.86 13.81 -9.25
N TYR A 166 -12.27 12.68 -9.66
CA TYR A 166 -12.79 11.78 -10.70
C TYR A 166 -13.08 10.38 -10.14
N ARG A 167 -14.35 9.96 -10.23
CA ARG A 167 -14.86 8.62 -9.88
C ARG A 167 -14.00 7.45 -10.40
N GLY A 168 -13.38 7.58 -11.58
CA GLY A 168 -12.54 6.52 -12.17
C GLY A 168 -11.23 6.23 -11.41
N SER A 169 -10.64 7.24 -10.76
CA SER A 169 -9.38 7.05 -10.04
C SER A 169 -9.53 6.28 -8.73
N PHE A 170 -10.71 6.31 -8.09
CA PHE A 170 -11.02 5.45 -6.95
C PHE A 170 -11.09 3.97 -7.37
N GLU A 171 -11.84 3.68 -8.45
CA GLU A 171 -11.97 2.32 -8.98
C GLU A 171 -10.61 1.75 -9.40
N GLU A 172 -9.79 2.56 -10.06
CA GLU A 172 -8.42 2.18 -10.45
C GLU A 172 -7.54 1.85 -9.23
N LYS A 173 -7.58 2.68 -8.18
CA LYS A 173 -6.85 2.41 -6.93
C LYS A 173 -7.30 1.11 -6.27
N ILE A 174 -8.61 0.83 -6.19
CA ILE A 174 -9.13 -0.44 -5.65
C ILE A 174 -8.69 -1.63 -6.50
N GLN A 175 -8.73 -1.51 -7.84
CA GLN A 175 -8.27 -2.58 -8.73
C GLN A 175 -6.78 -2.87 -8.53
N ASN A 176 -5.95 -1.83 -8.42
CA ASN A 176 -4.52 -1.97 -8.18
C ASN A 176 -4.23 -2.57 -6.80
N LEU A 177 -4.96 -2.16 -5.77
CA LEU A 177 -4.89 -2.75 -4.42
C LEU A 177 -5.19 -4.25 -4.46
N ILE A 178 -6.28 -4.66 -5.12
CA ILE A 178 -6.65 -6.08 -5.25
C ILE A 178 -5.58 -6.87 -6.01
N LYS A 179 -4.98 -6.30 -7.06
CA LYS A 179 -3.89 -6.95 -7.80
C LYS A 179 -2.67 -7.19 -6.90
N GLU A 180 -2.26 -6.19 -6.13
CA GLU A 180 -1.12 -6.29 -5.21
C GLU A 180 -1.39 -7.35 -4.12
N VAL A 181 -2.57 -7.33 -3.51
CA VAL A 181 -2.98 -8.29 -2.47
C VAL A 181 -3.03 -9.73 -3.00
N LYS A 182 -3.52 -9.92 -4.23
CA LYS A 182 -3.53 -11.23 -4.89
C LYS A 182 -2.11 -11.73 -5.19
N ALA A 183 -1.20 -10.84 -5.60
CA ALA A 183 0.19 -11.18 -5.84
C ALA A 183 0.91 -11.56 -4.55
N ALA A 184 0.62 -10.89 -3.43
CA ALA A 184 1.19 -11.21 -2.12
C ALA A 184 0.71 -12.59 -1.59
N GLY A 185 -0.57 -12.94 -1.80
CA GLY A 185 -1.13 -14.26 -1.46
C GLY A 185 -1.33 -14.54 0.05
N ASN A 186 -0.72 -13.75 0.93
CA ASN A 186 -0.76 -13.88 2.38
C ASN A 186 -1.44 -12.70 3.09
N VAL A 187 -2.27 -11.91 2.40
CA VAL A 187 -2.93 -10.73 2.98
C VAL A 187 -4.42 -10.96 3.22
N ILE A 188 -4.91 -10.55 4.39
CA ILE A 188 -6.31 -10.40 4.76
C ILE A 188 -6.60 -8.89 4.78
N LEU A 189 -7.59 -8.45 4.01
CA LEU A 189 -8.01 -7.05 3.98
C LEU A 189 -9.14 -6.80 4.98
N PHE A 190 -9.01 -5.75 5.76
CA PHE A 190 -10.04 -5.24 6.65
C PHE A 190 -10.56 -3.88 6.17
N PHE A 191 -11.88 -3.77 6.11
CA PHE A 191 -12.62 -2.54 5.79
C PHE A 191 -13.63 -2.30 6.92
N ASP A 192 -13.42 -1.27 7.75
CA ASP A 192 -14.32 -0.96 8.87
C ASP A 192 -15.71 -0.50 8.36
N GLU A 193 -15.70 0.42 7.40
CA GLU A 193 -16.92 1.03 6.85
C GLU A 193 -17.20 0.62 5.41
N ILE A 194 -17.21 -0.69 5.15
CA ILE A 194 -17.42 -1.24 3.79
C ILE A 194 -18.73 -0.75 3.12
N HIS A 195 -19.71 -0.35 3.92
CA HIS A 195 -20.97 0.22 3.44
C HIS A 195 -20.77 1.53 2.66
N GLN A 196 -19.72 2.31 2.93
CA GLN A 196 -19.38 3.51 2.16
C GLN A 196 -19.06 3.16 0.70
N ILE A 197 -18.31 2.08 0.48
CA ILE A 197 -17.98 1.58 -0.87
C ILE A 197 -19.24 1.07 -1.58
N LEU A 198 -20.09 0.32 -0.87
CA LEU A 198 -21.31 -0.26 -1.43
C LEU A 198 -22.34 0.84 -1.83
N GLY A 199 -22.45 1.90 -1.03
CA GLY A 199 -23.33 3.04 -1.29
C GLY A 199 -22.91 3.88 -2.50
N ALA A 200 -21.60 4.02 -2.74
CA ALA A 200 -21.06 4.72 -3.90
C ALA A 200 -21.41 4.01 -5.22
N GLY A 201 -21.42 2.67 -5.24
CA GLY A 201 -21.79 1.89 -6.42
C GLY A 201 -23.25 2.06 -6.87
N ALA A 202 -24.19 2.22 -5.93
CA ALA A 202 -25.62 2.41 -6.23
C ALA A 202 -25.97 3.82 -6.73
N THR A 203 -25.21 4.83 -6.34
CA THR A 203 -25.28 6.20 -6.90
C THR A 203 -24.50 6.32 -8.22
N TRP A 204 -23.51 5.45 -8.46
CA TRP A 204 -22.73 5.40 -9.69
C TRP A 204 -23.49 4.74 -10.84
N ARG A 205 -24.15 3.59 -10.60
CA ARG A 205 -24.93 2.85 -11.62
C ARG A 205 -26.22 3.54 -12.09
N ARG A 206 -26.54 4.72 -11.54
CA ARG A 206 -27.76 5.50 -11.88
C ARG A 206 -27.50 6.69 -12.80
N ARG A 207 -26.27 6.85 -13.32
CA ARG A 207 -25.95 7.77 -14.41
C ARG A 207 -25.40 6.99 -15.61
N VAL A 208 -26.30 6.34 -16.33
CA VAL A 208 -26.16 5.97 -17.74
C VAL A 208 -27.37 6.48 -18.48
#